data_AF-A0A7S2JV51-F1
#
_entry.id   AF-A0A7S2JV51-F1
#
_cell.length_a   1.000
_cell.length_b   1.000
_cell.length_c   1.000
_cell.angle_alpha   90.00
_cell.angle_beta   90.00
_cell.angle_gamma   90.00
#
_symmetry.space_group_name_H-M   'P 1'
#
loop_
_entity.id
_entity.type
_entity.pdbx_description
1 polymer ?
#
loop_
_entity_poly.entity_id
_entity_poly.type
_entity_poly.pdbx_seq_one_letter_code
_entity_poly.pdbx_strand_id
1 'polypeptide(L)'
;MLGLIAFSTIISSITTRMTQIRSMSQARDKQDYDIKAFFVQNSVSLELRFAVLNCIRANRRKKTRMNYASIDAVCNLPVHLKVRLMKEVFFPTISEHPLIAALIQVDTAFALDLLDEALGDCVLHTGEMLFNTGDDAGGMYVAVSEHRGSKAPLLQYKRCADR
;
A
#
# COMPACT_ATOMS: atom_id res chain seq x y z
N MET A 1 0.71 -34.22 35.49
CA MET A 1 1.83 -33.34 35.09
C MET A 1 1.64 -32.74 33.70
N LEU A 2 1.39 -33.54 32.64
CA LEU A 2 1.20 -33.02 31.26
C LEU A 2 0.07 -31.98 31.14
N GLY A 3 -1.05 -32.16 31.85
CA GLY A 3 -2.15 -31.19 31.85
C GLY A 3 -1.75 -29.80 32.36
N LEU A 4 -1.00 -29.73 33.48
CA LEU A 4 -0.53 -28.46 34.05
C LEU A 4 0.43 -27.72 33.11
N ILE A 5 1.30 -28.46 32.40
CA ILE A 5 2.22 -27.89 31.42
C ILE A 5 1.43 -27.32 30.23
N ALA A 6 0.44 -28.06 29.71
CA ALA A 6 -0.42 -27.59 28.62
C ALA A 6 -1.29 -26.39 29.01
N PHE A 7 -1.83 -26.36 30.22
CA PHE A 7 -2.58 -25.20 30.72
C PHE A 7 -1.68 -23.97 30.86
N SER A 8 -0.46 -24.13 31.37
CA SER A 8 0.51 -23.04 31.51
C SER A 8 0.91 -22.41 30.16
N THR A 9 1.11 -23.23 29.13
CA THR A 9 1.44 -22.73 27.78
C THR A 9 0.27 -22.01 27.11
N ILE A 10 -0.95 -22.52 27.26
CA ILE A 10 -2.17 -21.87 26.74
C ILE A 10 -2.37 -20.50 27.40
N ILE A 11 -2.32 -20.43 28.74
CA ILE A 11 -2.47 -19.17 29.48
C ILE A 11 -1.40 -18.16 29.04
N SER A 12 -0.15 -18.60 28.95
CA SER A 12 0.96 -17.74 28.50
C SER A 12 0.71 -17.20 27.09
N SER A 13 0.26 -18.05 26.15
CA SER A 13 -0.02 -17.63 24.77
C SER A 13 -1.14 -16.58 24.66
N ILE A 14 -2.18 -16.69 25.50
CA ILE A 14 -3.30 -15.73 25.56
C ILE A 14 -2.79 -14.40 26.11
N THR A 15 -2.03 -14.45 27.20
CA THR A 15 -1.45 -13.24 27.82
C THR A 15 -0.52 -12.51 26.86
N THR A 16 0.37 -13.22 26.16
CA THR A 16 1.26 -12.60 25.16
C THR A 16 0.47 -11.92 24.05
N ARG A 17 -0.58 -12.55 23.53
CA ARG A 17 -1.45 -11.94 22.51
C ARG A 17 -2.19 -10.71 23.04
N MET A 18 -2.70 -10.75 24.27
CA MET A 18 -3.34 -9.59 24.89
C MET A 18 -2.37 -8.43 25.08
N THR A 19 -1.13 -8.70 25.50
CA THR A 19 -0.09 -7.68 25.64
C THR A 19 0.26 -7.04 24.30
N GLN A 20 0.36 -7.84 23.23
CA GLN A 20 0.57 -7.32 21.87
C GLN A 20 -0.60 -6.44 21.40
N ILE A 21 -1.84 -6.84 21.65
CA ILE A 21 -3.02 -6.02 21.30
C ILE A 21 -3.01 -4.69 22.06
N ARG A 22 -2.67 -4.72 23.36
CA ARG A 22 -2.58 -3.51 24.19
C ARG A 22 -1.45 -2.58 23.72
N SER A 23 -0.27 -3.11 23.40
CA SER A 23 0.85 -2.28 22.92
C SER A 23 0.52 -1.61 21.58
N MET A 24 -0.18 -2.32 20.67
CA MET A 24 -0.68 -1.74 19.43
C MET A 24 -1.71 -0.63 19.66
N SER A 25 -2.59 -0.76 20.66
CA SER A 25 -3.55 0.29 21.02
C SER A 25 -2.83 1.51 21.59
N GLN A 26 -1.91 1.30 22.54
CA GLN A 26 -1.16 2.39 23.18
C GLN A 26 -0.32 3.18 22.17
N ALA A 27 0.30 2.51 21.20
CA ALA A 27 1.04 3.18 20.14
C ALA A 27 0.14 4.11 19.29
N ARG A 28 -1.11 3.69 19.03
CA ARG A 28 -2.09 4.50 18.28
C ARG A 28 -2.55 5.71 19.07
N ASP A 29 -2.86 5.52 20.35
CA ASP A 29 -3.31 6.60 21.23
C ASP A 29 -2.23 7.66 21.42
N LYS A 30 -0.97 7.22 21.55
CA LYS A 30 0.19 8.11 21.60
C LYS A 30 0.33 8.91 20.32
N GLN A 31 0.24 8.27 19.15
CA GLN A 31 0.33 8.95 17.87
C GLN A 31 -0.78 10.01 17.70
N ASP A 32 -2.00 9.72 18.16
CA ASP A 32 -3.11 10.69 18.13
C ASP A 32 -2.90 11.87 19.06
N TYR A 33 -2.30 11.64 20.23
CA TYR A 33 -1.92 12.71 21.14
C TYR A 33 -0.86 13.61 20.51
N ASP A 34 0.21 13.03 19.96
CA ASP A 34 1.33 13.77 19.37
C ASP A 34 0.87 14.65 18.18
N ILE A 35 0.01 14.12 17.30
CA ILE A 35 -0.53 14.87 16.17
C ILE A 35 -1.40 16.05 16.63
N LYS A 36 -2.24 15.84 17.65
CA LYS A 36 -3.06 16.93 18.22
C LYS A 36 -2.19 17.99 18.88
N ALA A 37 -1.17 17.60 19.64
CA ALA A 37 -0.23 18.50 20.27
C ALA A 37 0.52 19.35 19.23
N PHE A 38 1.00 18.72 18.15
CA PHE A 38 1.64 19.41 17.02
C PHE A 38 0.73 20.48 16.40
N PHE A 39 -0.54 20.16 16.16
CA PHE A 39 -1.48 21.15 15.59
C PHE A 39 -1.74 22.32 16.52
N VAL A 40 -1.85 22.07 17.83
CA VAL A 40 -2.03 23.12 18.83
C VAL A 40 -0.79 24.01 18.88
N GLN A 41 0.41 23.43 18.91
CA GLN A 41 1.67 24.16 19.00
C GLN A 41 1.95 25.05 17.77
N ASN A 42 1.54 24.61 16.57
CA ASN A 42 1.80 25.33 15.31
C ASN A 42 0.63 26.21 14.86
N SER A 43 -0.40 26.41 15.68
CA SER A 43 -1.56 27.25 15.36
C SER A 43 -2.20 26.93 13.99
N VAL A 44 -2.20 25.66 13.60
CA VAL A 44 -2.77 25.20 12.31
C VAL A 44 -4.25 25.60 12.25
N SER A 45 -4.77 26.01 11.10
CA SER A 45 -6.19 26.38 10.95
C SER A 45 -7.11 25.20 11.30
N LEU A 46 -8.27 25.50 11.88
CA LEU A 46 -9.23 24.47 12.31
C LEU A 46 -9.67 23.61 11.10
N GLU A 47 -9.93 24.24 9.97
CA GLU A 47 -10.31 23.56 8.72
C GLU A 47 -9.25 22.55 8.27
N LEU A 48 -7.98 22.95 8.24
CA LEU A 48 -6.88 22.07 7.85
C LEU A 48 -6.68 20.94 8.87
N ARG A 49 -6.81 21.20 10.17
CA ARG A 49 -6.76 20.16 11.21
C ARG A 49 -7.85 19.10 10.98
N PHE A 50 -9.08 19.51 10.71
CA PHE A 50 -10.18 18.59 10.44
C PHE A 50 -9.94 17.78 9.17
N ALA A 51 -9.50 18.41 8.09
CA ALA A 51 -9.18 17.73 6.84
C ALA A 51 -8.09 16.66 7.03
N VAL A 52 -7.00 17.02 7.71
CA VAL A 52 -5.88 16.10 7.98
C VAL A 52 -6.30 14.96 8.91
N LEU A 53 -7.01 15.23 10.02
CA LEU A 53 -7.50 14.19 10.93
C LEU A 53 -8.49 13.24 10.24
N ASN A 54 -9.36 13.76 9.38
CA ASN A 54 -10.28 12.93 8.60
C ASN A 54 -9.52 12.04 7.62
N CYS A 55 -8.48 12.56 6.95
CA CYS A 55 -7.61 11.77 6.09
C CYS A 55 -6.91 10.65 6.86
N ILE A 56 -6.29 10.95 8.01
CA ILE A 56 -5.61 9.96 8.86
C ILE A 56 -6.59 8.87 9.33
N ARG A 57 -7.79 9.25 9.81
CA ARG A 57 -8.82 8.30 10.25
C ARG A 57 -9.32 7.43 9.10
N ALA A 58 -9.54 8.02 7.93
CA ALA A 58 -9.95 7.29 6.74
C ALA A 58 -8.88 6.28 6.31
N ASN A 59 -7.59 6.65 6.39
CA ASN A 59 -6.48 5.75 6.11
C ASN A 59 -6.37 4.62 7.14
N ARG A 60 -6.56 4.89 8.44
CA ARG A 60 -6.48 3.86 9.50
C ARG A 60 -7.60 2.83 9.47
N ARG A 61 -8.80 3.23 9.04
CA ARG A 61 -9.97 2.32 8.95
C ARG A 61 -9.91 1.39 7.74
N LYS A 62 -9.13 1.74 6.72
CA LYS A 62 -8.99 0.94 5.52
C LYS A 62 -7.84 -0.04 5.72
N LYS A 63 -8.09 -1.32 5.48
CA LYS A 63 -7.01 -2.26 5.15
C LYS A 63 -6.50 -1.81 3.78
N THR A 64 -5.55 -0.89 3.76
CA THR A 64 -4.82 -0.60 2.53
C THR A 64 -4.21 -1.92 2.07
N ARG A 65 -4.49 -2.30 0.82
CA ARG A 65 -3.77 -3.38 0.15
C ARG A 65 -2.28 -3.08 0.35
N MET A 66 -1.55 -4.03 0.92
CA MET A 66 -0.12 -3.85 1.17
C MET A 66 0.54 -3.51 -0.16
N ASN A 67 1.17 -2.33 -0.24
CA ASN A 67 1.90 -1.94 -1.43
C ASN A 67 3.03 -2.96 -1.62
N TYR A 68 3.15 -3.50 -2.83
CA TYR A 68 4.23 -4.42 -3.18
C TYR A 68 5.62 -3.95 -2.70
N ALA A 69 5.91 -2.65 -2.84
CA ALA A 69 7.18 -2.04 -2.45
C ALA A 69 7.34 -1.85 -0.92
N SER A 70 6.27 -1.98 -0.14
CA SER A 70 6.30 -1.84 1.32
C SER A 70 6.58 -3.16 2.05
N ILE A 71 6.73 -4.27 1.31
CA ILE A 71 6.93 -5.59 1.89
C ILE A 71 8.40 -5.98 1.76
N ASP A 72 9.17 -5.78 2.83
CA ASP A 72 10.62 -6.08 2.84
C ASP A 72 10.92 -7.52 2.39
N ALA A 73 10.08 -8.48 2.77
CA ALA A 73 10.23 -9.88 2.38
C ALA A 73 10.14 -10.07 0.85
N VAL A 74 9.34 -9.27 0.16
CA VAL A 74 9.18 -9.31 -1.29
C VAL A 74 10.33 -8.58 -1.98
N CYS A 75 10.81 -7.47 -1.41
CA CYS A 75 11.99 -6.76 -1.91
C CYS A 75 13.27 -7.62 -1.87
N ASN A 76 13.37 -8.53 -0.91
CA ASN A 76 14.51 -9.45 -0.76
C ASN A 76 14.39 -10.73 -1.62
N LEU A 77 13.30 -10.89 -2.39
CA LEU A 77 13.18 -12.05 -3.27
C LEU A 77 14.18 -11.96 -4.44
N PRO A 78 14.76 -13.09 -4.86
CA PRO A 78 15.48 -13.17 -6.13
C PRO A 78 14.65 -12.63 -7.31
N VAL A 79 15.30 -11.93 -8.24
CA VAL A 79 14.65 -11.26 -9.38
C VAL A 79 13.68 -12.18 -10.13
N HIS A 80 14.06 -13.43 -10.37
CA HIS A 80 13.20 -14.39 -11.08
C HIS A 80 11.89 -14.72 -10.33
N LEU A 81 11.88 -14.74 -8.99
CA LEU A 81 10.66 -14.91 -8.20
C LEU A 81 9.85 -13.62 -8.13
N LYS A 82 10.54 -12.47 -8.08
CA LYS A 82 9.94 -11.14 -8.12
C LYS A 82 9.08 -10.97 -9.39
N VAL A 83 9.66 -11.25 -10.56
CA VAL A 83 8.99 -11.16 -11.86
C VAL A 83 7.81 -12.13 -11.96
N ARG A 84 7.95 -13.38 -11.48
CA ARG A 84 6.83 -14.34 -11.44
C ARG A 84 5.66 -13.85 -10.58
N LEU A 85 5.96 -13.33 -9.39
CA LEU A 85 4.95 -12.78 -8.50
C LEU A 85 4.27 -11.56 -9.12
N MET A 86 5.03 -10.64 -9.70
CA MET A 86 4.49 -9.46 -10.38
C MET A 86 3.61 -9.85 -11.56
N LYS A 87 4.00 -10.87 -12.33
CA LYS A 87 3.15 -11.44 -13.38
C LYS A 87 1.83 -11.95 -12.81
N GLU A 88 1.84 -12.77 -11.77
CA GLU A 88 0.59 -13.31 -11.21
C GLU A 88 -0.32 -12.22 -10.62
N VAL A 89 0.25 -11.18 -10.02
CA VAL A 89 -0.51 -10.12 -9.34
C VAL A 89 -1.02 -9.04 -10.31
N PHE A 90 -0.19 -8.60 -11.26
CA PHE A 90 -0.47 -7.42 -12.08
C PHE A 90 -0.84 -7.75 -13.52
N PHE A 91 -0.39 -8.89 -14.07
CA PHE A 91 -0.68 -9.24 -15.46
C PHE A 91 -2.17 -9.31 -15.78
N PRO A 92 -3.06 -9.87 -14.93
CA PRO A 92 -4.50 -9.90 -15.24
C PRO A 92 -5.05 -8.48 -15.47
N THR A 93 -4.73 -7.55 -14.58
CA THR A 93 -5.15 -6.15 -14.67
C THR A 93 -4.55 -5.42 -15.87
N ILE A 94 -3.26 -5.63 -16.13
CA ILE A 94 -2.57 -4.98 -17.24
C ILE A 94 -3.07 -5.49 -18.59
N SER A 95 -3.38 -6.79 -18.67
CA SER A 95 -3.91 -7.43 -19.87
C SER A 95 -5.33 -7.02 -20.23
N GLU A 96 -6.09 -6.44 -19.28
CA GLU A 96 -7.40 -5.83 -19.57
C GLU A 96 -7.26 -4.51 -20.35
N HIS A 97 -6.09 -3.85 -20.29
CA HIS A 97 -5.88 -2.58 -20.98
C HIS A 97 -5.64 -2.82 -22.49
N PRO A 98 -6.50 -2.32 -23.40
CA PRO A 98 -6.45 -2.67 -24.82
C PRO A 98 -5.10 -2.41 -25.50
N LEU A 99 -4.47 -1.28 -25.19
CA LEU A 99 -3.15 -0.93 -25.73
C LEU A 99 -2.08 -1.94 -25.30
N ILE A 100 -2.11 -2.35 -24.04
CA ILE A 100 -1.07 -3.22 -23.49
C ILE A 100 -1.31 -4.65 -23.93
N ALA A 101 -2.58 -5.10 -23.96
CA ALA A 101 -2.95 -6.37 -24.56
C ALA A 101 -2.46 -6.51 -26.00
N ALA A 102 -2.62 -5.46 -26.82
CA ALA A 102 -2.12 -5.45 -28.20
C ALA A 102 -0.59 -5.52 -28.27
N LEU A 103 0.12 -4.77 -27.42
CA LEU A 103 1.59 -4.82 -27.37
C LEU A 103 2.11 -6.19 -26.92
N ILE A 104 1.47 -6.80 -25.92
CA ILE A 104 1.81 -8.15 -25.44
C ILE A 104 1.61 -9.21 -26.54
N GLN A 105 0.61 -9.04 -27.42
CA GLN A 105 0.40 -9.95 -28.55
C GLN A 105 1.49 -9.84 -29.62
N VAL A 106 2.05 -8.64 -29.80
CA VAL A 106 3.15 -8.40 -30.74
C VAL A 106 4.47 -8.90 -30.17
N ASP A 107 4.72 -8.62 -28.89
CA ASP A 107 5.92 -9.05 -28.19
C ASP A 107 5.60 -9.50 -26.75
N THR A 108 5.80 -10.78 -26.50
CA THR A 108 5.60 -11.35 -25.16
C THR A 108 6.72 -11.00 -24.18
N ALA A 109 7.92 -10.66 -24.68
CA ALA A 109 9.04 -10.23 -23.83
C ALA A 109 8.80 -8.82 -23.29
N PHE A 110 8.20 -7.93 -24.07
CA PHE A 110 7.76 -6.60 -23.64
C PHE A 110 6.95 -6.65 -22.34
N ALA A 111 6.10 -7.66 -22.15
CA ALA A 111 5.31 -7.80 -20.93
C ALA A 111 6.19 -7.97 -19.68
N LEU A 112 7.29 -8.73 -19.79
CA LEU A 112 8.21 -8.99 -18.69
C LEU A 112 9.05 -7.75 -18.38
N ASP A 113 9.54 -7.07 -19.41
CA ASP A 113 10.33 -5.83 -19.26
C ASP A 113 9.47 -4.71 -18.65
N LEU A 114 8.22 -4.59 -19.10
CA LEU A 114 7.24 -3.66 -18.54
C LEU A 114 6.97 -3.92 -17.06
N LEU A 115 6.83 -5.20 -16.67
CA LEU A 115 6.59 -5.59 -15.28
C LEU A 115 7.83 -5.33 -14.40
N ASP A 116 9.05 -5.55 -14.90
CA ASP A 116 10.26 -5.41 -14.10
C ASP A 116 10.73 -3.95 -13.96
N GLU A 117 10.70 -3.18 -15.05
CA GLU A 117 11.30 -1.84 -15.08
C GLU A 117 10.29 -0.71 -14.89
N ALA A 118 9.13 -0.81 -15.54
CA ALA A 118 8.21 0.31 -15.67
C ALA A 118 7.09 0.30 -14.65
N LEU A 119 6.69 -0.88 -14.15
CA LEU A 119 5.52 -1.01 -13.30
C LEU A 119 5.85 -0.80 -11.80
N GLY A 120 5.24 0.22 -11.21
CA GLY A 120 5.21 0.43 -9.78
C GLY A 120 3.79 0.39 -9.22
N ASP A 121 3.64 -0.18 -8.02
CA ASP A 121 2.41 -0.08 -7.24
C ASP A 121 2.40 1.24 -6.47
N CYS A 122 1.36 2.04 -6.67
CA CYS A 122 1.15 3.25 -5.89
C CYS A 122 -0.23 3.28 -5.25
N VAL A 123 -0.27 3.77 -4.01
CA VAL A 123 -1.49 3.88 -3.22
C VAL A 123 -1.83 5.35 -3.11
N LEU A 124 -2.94 5.75 -3.72
CA LEU A 124 -3.44 7.13 -3.60
C LEU A 124 -4.34 7.26 -2.38
N HIS A 125 -3.98 8.17 -1.48
CA HIS A 125 -4.77 8.42 -0.28
C HIS A 125 -6.02 9.25 -0.57
N THR A 126 -6.97 9.25 0.37
CA THR A 126 -8.20 10.04 0.21
C THR A 126 -7.89 11.52 0.37
N GLY A 127 -8.22 12.32 -0.66
CA GLY A 127 -7.94 13.75 -0.70
C GLY A 127 -6.56 14.09 -1.26
N GLU A 128 -5.76 13.09 -1.63
CA GLU A 128 -4.53 13.31 -2.38
C GLU A 128 -4.86 13.51 -3.86
N MET A 129 -4.30 14.56 -4.47
CA MET A 129 -4.43 14.83 -5.89
C MET A 129 -3.28 14.16 -6.63
N LEU A 130 -3.61 13.26 -7.56
CA LEU A 130 -2.61 12.58 -8.39
C LEU A 130 -2.02 13.51 -9.45
N PHE A 131 -2.82 14.45 -9.93
CA PHE A 131 -2.45 15.45 -10.91
C PHE A 131 -2.97 16.80 -10.45
N ASN A 132 -2.14 17.83 -10.56
CA ASN A 132 -2.57 19.21 -10.40
C ASN A 132 -2.59 19.90 -11.77
N THR A 133 -3.51 20.85 -11.93
CA THR A 133 -3.59 21.65 -13.14
C THR A 133 -2.32 22.49 -13.30
N GLY A 134 -1.62 22.30 -14.42
CA GLY A 134 -0.39 23.04 -14.75
C GLY A 134 0.89 22.34 -14.33
N ASP A 135 0.81 21.23 -13.58
CA ASP A 135 1.97 20.40 -13.26
C ASP A 135 2.25 19.39 -14.38
N ASP A 136 3.54 19.10 -14.63
CA ASP A 136 3.96 18.07 -15.57
C ASP A 136 3.61 16.66 -15.04
N ALA A 137 2.94 15.86 -15.87
CA ALA A 137 2.63 14.47 -15.53
C ALA A 137 3.90 13.60 -15.63
N GLY A 138 4.47 13.22 -14.48
CA GLY A 138 5.70 12.41 -14.41
C GLY A 138 5.53 10.95 -14.86
N GLY A 139 4.30 10.49 -15.13
CA GLY A 139 4.05 9.13 -15.58
C GLY A 139 2.58 8.87 -15.92
N MET A 140 2.33 7.69 -16.47
CA MET A 140 0.98 7.19 -16.73
C MET A 140 0.50 6.38 -15.52
N TYR A 141 -0.78 6.51 -15.17
CA TYR A 141 -1.37 5.77 -14.06
C TYR A 141 -2.59 5.00 -14.55
N VAL A 142 -2.67 3.72 -14.21
CA VAL A 142 -3.82 2.86 -14.54
C VAL A 142 -4.59 2.56 -13.26
N ALA A 143 -5.86 2.93 -13.24
CA ALA A 143 -6.75 2.63 -12.12
C ALA A 143 -7.16 1.16 -12.16
N VAL A 144 -6.77 0.43 -11.13
CA VAL A 144 -7.11 -0.98 -10.95
C VAL A 144 -8.42 -1.03 -10.16
N SER A 145 -9.56 -1.12 -10.83
CA SER A 145 -10.83 -1.19 -10.12
C SER A 145 -10.98 -2.55 -9.41
N GLU A 146 -11.07 -2.55 -8.07
CA GLU A 146 -11.43 -3.76 -7.33
C GLU A 146 -12.96 -3.87 -7.20
N HIS A 147 -13.50 -5.03 -7.56
CA HIS A 147 -14.92 -5.34 -7.46
C HIS A 147 -15.35 -5.67 -6.01
N ARG A 148 -15.14 -4.74 -5.06
CA ARG A 148 -15.80 -4.68 -3.73
C ARG A 148 -15.25 -3.55 -2.86
N GLY A 149 -15.83 -2.35 -2.98
CA GLY A 149 -15.85 -1.32 -1.92
C GLY A 149 -14.52 -0.76 -1.39
N SER A 150 -13.37 -1.22 -1.88
CA SER A 150 -12.04 -0.72 -1.55
C SER A 150 -11.52 0.14 -2.70
N LYS A 151 -10.76 1.18 -2.39
CA LYS A 151 -10.25 2.11 -3.39
C LYS A 151 -9.34 1.38 -4.38
N ALA A 152 -9.46 1.73 -5.64
CA ALA A 152 -8.67 1.19 -6.73
C ALA A 152 -7.18 1.45 -6.50
N PRO A 153 -6.32 0.40 -6.40
CA PRO A 153 -4.88 0.62 -6.54
C PRO A 153 -4.59 1.30 -7.87
N LEU A 154 -3.52 2.09 -7.91
CA LEU A 154 -3.04 2.68 -9.16
C LEU A 154 -1.75 1.98 -9.53
N LEU A 155 -1.64 1.59 -10.79
CA LEU A 155 -0.38 1.15 -11.36
C LEU A 155 0.28 2.35 -12.00
N GLN A 156 1.42 2.76 -11.46
CA GLN A 156 2.24 3.83 -12.01
C GLN A 156 3.24 3.25 -12.99
N TYR A 157 3.26 3.81 -14.20
CA TYR A 157 4.35 3.64 -15.15
C TYR A 157 5.43 4.67 -14.83
N LYS A 158 6.57 4.21 -14.33
CA LYS A 158 7.74 5.07 -14.19
C LYS A 158 8.46 5.12 -15.54
N ARG A 159 8.73 6.34 -16.01
CA ARG A 159 9.65 6.55 -17.13
C ARG A 159 11.04 6.16 -16.65
N CYS A 160 11.65 5.15 -17.27
CA CYS A 160 13.06 4.84 -17.07
C CYS A 160 13.84 6.10 -17.51
N ALA A 161 14.39 6.84 -16.54
CA ALA A 161 15.23 8.00 -16.84
C ALA A 161 16.52 7.47 -17.49
N ASP A 162 16.90 8.10 -18.60
CA ASP A 162 17.97 7.71 -19.52
C ASP A 162 19.19 7.07 -18.84
N ARG A 163 19.54 5.85 -19.26
CA ARG A 163 20.86 5.25 -19.06
C ARG A 163 21.81 5.71 -20.15
#